data_AF-A0A960L5S5-F1
#
_entry.id   AF-A0A960L5S5-F1
#
_cell.length_a   1.000
_cell.length_b   1.000
_cell.length_c   1.000
_cell.angle_alpha   90.00
_cell.angle_beta   90.00
_cell.angle_gamma   90.00
#
_symmetry.space_group_name_H-M   'P 1'
#
loop_
_entity.id
_entity.type
_entity.pdbx_description
1 polymer ?
#
loop_
_entity_poly.entity_id
_entity_poly.type
_entity_poly.pdbx_seq_one_letter_code
_entity_poly.pdbx_strand_id
1 'polypeptide(L)'
;MKTIHLLRVDGDAETFAPLVRAAAELGLRVGWLELTEPEAPPSLARAAEAGVLRAVAAGSRRTVAVKDRRGPTVLVDLLREHFGGCRAVLVRGEIEAPRVDASQVEGPGEGWRVSAGAVTLDLSTEQLAARLRCPRPWSDPEP
;
A
#
# COMPACT_ATOMS: atom_id res chain seq x y z
N MET A 1 15.46 10.36 4.91
CA MET A 1 14.09 9.97 4.51
C MET A 1 13.55 9.02 5.57
N LYS A 2 12.34 9.20 6.11
CA LYS A 2 11.75 8.18 6.99
C LYS A 2 11.52 6.91 6.16
N THR A 3 11.89 5.75 6.70
CA THR A 3 11.65 4.45 6.06
C THR A 3 10.16 4.25 5.81
N ILE A 4 9.81 3.88 4.58
CA ILE A 4 8.47 3.43 4.18
C ILE A 4 8.46 1.92 4.34
N HIS A 5 7.55 1.39 5.16
CA HIS A 5 7.37 -0.05 5.29
C HIS A 5 6.52 -0.58 4.14
N LEU A 6 7.04 -1.54 3.39
CA LEU A 6 6.25 -2.28 2.41
C LEU A 6 5.62 -3.48 3.09
N LEU A 7 4.33 -3.67 2.85
CA LEU A 7 3.55 -4.78 3.39
C LEU A 7 2.79 -5.43 2.24
N ARG A 8 3.11 -6.68 1.92
CA ARG A 8 2.36 -7.44 0.94
C ARG A 8 0.99 -7.82 1.50
N VAL A 9 -0.04 -7.64 0.70
CA VAL A 9 -1.42 -8.01 1.02
C VAL A 9 -2.06 -8.73 -0.16
N ASP A 10 -3.04 -9.61 0.11
CA ASP A 10 -3.76 -10.34 -0.94
C ASP A 10 -5.23 -9.90 -1.08
N GLY A 11 -5.78 -9.23 -0.06
CA GLY A 11 -7.15 -8.71 -0.05
C GLY A 11 -7.29 -7.30 -0.67
N ASP A 12 -8.54 -6.85 -0.79
CA ASP A 12 -8.88 -5.51 -1.29
C ASP A 12 -8.72 -4.42 -0.21
N ALA A 13 -8.76 -3.15 -0.62
CA ALA A 13 -8.54 -2.02 0.27
C ALA A 13 -9.56 -1.95 1.43
N GLU A 14 -10.79 -2.41 1.19
CA GLU A 14 -11.86 -2.49 2.17
C GLU A 14 -11.49 -3.38 3.36
N THR A 15 -10.85 -4.52 3.11
CA THR A 15 -10.40 -5.46 4.15
C THR A 15 -9.42 -4.79 5.11
N PHE A 16 -8.54 -3.94 4.58
CA PHE A 16 -7.51 -3.24 5.36
C PHE A 16 -7.95 -1.87 5.89
N ALA A 17 -9.19 -1.45 5.65
CA ALA A 17 -9.69 -0.16 6.12
C ALA A 17 -9.58 0.04 7.64
N PRO A 18 -9.78 -0.97 8.52
CA PRO A 18 -9.54 -0.82 9.97
C PRO A 18 -8.10 -0.42 10.29
N LEU A 19 -7.11 -1.07 9.66
CA LEU A 19 -5.69 -0.75 9.83
C LEU A 19 -5.36 0.66 9.35
N VAL A 20 -5.91 1.07 8.20
CA VAL A 20 -5.71 2.43 7.66
C VAL A 20 -6.26 3.49 8.63
N ARG A 21 -7.45 3.25 9.22
CA ARG A 21 -8.03 4.15 10.23
C ARG A 21 -7.19 4.22 11.50
N ALA A 22 -6.80 3.08 12.07
CA ALA A 22 -5.97 3.04 13.26
C ALA A 22 -4.61 3.74 13.05
N ALA A 23 -3.98 3.56 11.88
CA ALA A 23 -2.76 4.27 11.53
C ALA A 23 -2.98 5.79 11.42
N ALA A 24 -4.11 6.23 10.85
CA ALA A 24 -4.45 7.64 10.73
C ALA A 24 -4.69 8.31 12.10
N GLU A 25 -5.35 7.63 13.04
CA GLU A 25 -5.51 8.09 14.43
C GLU A 25 -4.16 8.28 15.13
N LEU A 26 -3.15 7.50 14.73
CA LEU A 26 -1.77 7.61 15.17
C LEU A 26 -0.96 8.67 14.39
N GLY A 27 -1.58 9.46 13.51
CA GLY A 27 -0.92 10.47 12.69
C GLY A 27 -0.06 9.90 11.56
N LEU A 28 -0.27 8.63 11.19
CA LEU A 28 0.46 7.96 10.13
C LEU A 28 -0.34 8.01 8.82
N ARG A 29 0.38 8.12 7.71
CA ARG A 29 -0.19 8.00 6.36
C ARG A 29 0.13 6.62 5.81
N VAL A 30 -0.89 5.92 5.32
CA VAL A 30 -0.75 4.61 4.67
C VAL A 30 -1.09 4.77 3.20
N GLY A 31 -0.19 4.31 2.33
CA GLY A 31 -0.42 4.23 0.89
C GLY A 31 -0.96 2.87 0.47
N TRP A 32 -1.59 2.83 -0.70
CA TRP A 32 -2.01 1.61 -1.39
C TRP A 32 -1.31 1.54 -2.74
N LEU A 33 -0.75 0.40 -3.08
CA LEU A 33 -0.07 0.14 -4.33
C LEU A 33 -0.54 -1.19 -4.91
N GLU A 34 -1.00 -1.16 -6.16
CA GLU A 34 -1.28 -2.38 -6.92
C GLU A 34 -0.18 -2.58 -7.96
N LEU A 35 0.36 -3.79 -8.04
CA LEU A 35 1.35 -4.20 -9.03
C LEU A 35 0.71 -5.05 -10.14
N THR A 36 -0.38 -4.53 -10.68
CA THR A 36 -1.12 -5.08 -11.81
C THR A 36 -1.29 -3.98 -12.86
N GLU A 37 -1.56 -4.37 -14.11
CA GLU A 37 -1.87 -3.39 -15.16
C GLU A 37 -3.20 -2.70 -14.80
N PRO A 38 -3.22 -1.36 -14.62
CA PRO A 38 -4.43 -0.67 -14.22
C PRO A 38 -5.41 -0.56 -15.39
N GLU A 39 -6.69 -0.79 -15.14
CA GLU A 39 -7.73 -0.50 -16.12
C GLU A 39 -7.96 1.02 -16.21
N ALA A 40 -7.70 1.60 -17.39
CA ALA A 40 -7.93 3.01 -17.65
C ALA A 40 -9.39 3.27 -18.10
N PRO A 41 -10.01 4.42 -17.73
CA PRO A 41 -11.28 4.82 -18.31
C PRO A 41 -11.24 4.81 -19.85
N PRO A 42 -12.29 4.34 -20.56
CA PRO A 42 -12.21 4.10 -22.00
C PRO A 42 -11.77 5.32 -22.84
N SER A 43 -12.18 6.53 -22.44
CA SER A 43 -11.76 7.77 -23.11
C SER A 43 -10.27 8.07 -22.94
N LEU A 44 -9.69 7.76 -21.78
CA LEU A 44 -8.27 7.95 -21.51
C LEU A 44 -7.42 6.86 -22.15
N ALA A 45 -7.91 5.61 -22.15
CA ALA A 45 -7.28 4.49 -22.84
C ALA A 45 -7.12 4.78 -24.34
N ARG A 46 -8.21 5.17 -25.02
CA ARG A 46 -8.18 5.55 -26.45
C ARG A 46 -7.25 6.72 -26.74
N ALA A 47 -7.18 7.69 -25.83
CA ALA A 47 -6.27 8.81 -26.00
C ALA A 47 -4.80 8.35 -25.93
N ALA A 48 -4.47 7.46 -24.98
CA ALA A 48 -3.14 6.85 -24.89
C ALA A 48 -2.83 6.01 -26.15
N GLU A 49 -3.77 5.18 -26.62
CA GLU A 49 -3.63 4.42 -27.88
C GLU A 49 -3.40 5.31 -29.11
N ALA A 50 -3.96 6.52 -29.12
CA ALA A 50 -3.72 7.52 -30.16
C ALA A 50 -2.34 8.20 -30.05
N GLY A 51 -1.51 7.82 -29.08
CA GLY A 51 -0.14 8.31 -28.90
C GLY A 51 -0.04 9.65 -28.15
N VAL A 52 -1.09 10.07 -27.43
CA VAL A 52 -0.97 11.29 -26.60
C VAL A 52 -0.04 11.02 -25.43
N LEU A 53 0.86 11.97 -25.14
CA LEU A 53 1.84 11.80 -24.06
C LEU A 53 1.21 11.62 -22.68
N ARG A 54 0.05 12.24 -22.45
CA ARG A 54 -0.68 12.21 -21.17
C ARG A 54 -2.16 12.51 -21.40
N ALA A 55 -3.03 11.66 -20.87
CA ALA A 55 -4.48 11.86 -20.87
C ALA A 55 -4.97 12.06 -19.43
N VAL A 56 -5.81 13.07 -19.17
CA VAL A 56 -6.26 13.41 -17.82
C VAL A 56 -7.76 13.66 -17.80
N ALA A 57 -8.47 13.02 -16.87
CA ALA A 57 -9.83 13.35 -16.49
C ALA A 57 -9.81 13.97 -15.08
N ALA A 58 -10.41 15.14 -14.91
CA ALA A 58 -10.47 15.85 -13.63
C ALA A 58 -11.93 16.11 -13.23
N GLY A 59 -12.25 15.83 -11.97
CA GLY A 59 -13.52 16.16 -11.33
C GLY A 59 -13.29 16.89 -10.00
N SER A 60 -14.37 17.30 -9.35
CA SER A 60 -14.32 18.11 -8.11
C SER A 60 -13.62 17.44 -6.93
N ARG A 61 -13.50 16.11 -6.92
CA ARG A 61 -12.89 15.34 -5.82
C ARG A 61 -11.71 14.48 -6.22
N ARG A 62 -11.51 14.21 -7.52
CA ARG A 62 -10.50 13.26 -8.00
C ARG A 62 -10.01 13.62 -9.38
N THR A 63 -8.76 13.25 -9.63
CA THR A 63 -8.14 13.32 -10.96
C THR A 63 -7.64 11.93 -11.31
N VAL A 64 -7.87 11.49 -12.55
CA VAL A 64 -7.33 10.26 -13.12
C VAL A 64 -6.43 10.66 -14.28
N ALA A 65 -5.18 10.21 -14.26
CA ALA A 65 -4.23 10.47 -15.32
C ALA A 65 -3.67 9.15 -15.86
N VAL A 66 -3.64 9.02 -17.17
CA VAL A 66 -3.00 7.92 -17.89
C VAL A 66 -1.79 8.48 -18.62
N LYS A 67 -0.67 7.78 -18.53
CA LYS A 67 0.59 8.12 -19.18
C LYS A 67 1.29 6.84 -19.57
N ASP A 68 1.67 6.73 -20.83
CA ASP A 68 2.55 5.65 -21.27
C ASP A 68 3.92 5.78 -20.60
N ARG A 69 4.34 4.70 -19.96
CA ARG A 69 5.69 4.63 -19.40
C ARG A 69 6.68 4.21 -20.48
N ARG A 70 7.81 4.91 -20.54
CA ARG A 70 8.99 4.42 -21.26
C ARG A 70 9.77 3.52 -20.31
N GLY A 71 9.76 2.22 -20.57
CA GLY A 71 10.48 1.22 -19.79
C GLY A 71 9.74 0.75 -18.53
N PRO A 72 10.31 -0.23 -17.80
CA PRO A 72 9.67 -0.88 -16.68
C PRO A 72 9.48 0.06 -15.48
N THR A 73 8.49 -0.23 -14.65
CA THR A 73 8.31 0.44 -13.36
C THR A 73 9.43 0.08 -12.40
N VAL A 74 10.14 1.09 -11.91
CA VAL A 74 11.12 0.93 -10.83
C VAL A 74 10.45 1.28 -9.51
N LEU A 75 10.36 0.30 -8.60
CA LEU A 75 9.62 0.44 -7.33
C LEU A 75 10.15 1.60 -6.47
N VAL A 76 11.47 1.78 -6.40
CA VAL A 76 12.06 2.86 -5.58
C VAL A 76 11.67 4.25 -6.07
N ASP A 77 11.56 4.46 -7.39
CA ASP A 77 11.14 5.73 -7.97
C ASP A 77 9.66 5.97 -7.70
N LEU A 78 8.82 4.94 -7.84
CA LEU A 78 7.39 5.00 -7.54
C LEU A 78 7.14 5.41 -6.07
N LEU A 79 7.87 4.79 -5.14
CA LEU A 79 7.78 5.10 -3.71
C LEU A 79 8.22 6.53 -3.41
N ARG A 80 9.26 7.01 -4.07
CA ARG A 80 9.75 8.38 -3.91
C ARG A 80 8.77 9.41 -4.46
N GLU A 81 8.21 9.17 -5.65
CA GLU A 81 7.36 10.12 -6.37
C GLU A 81 5.96 10.22 -5.76
N HIS A 82 5.34 9.09 -5.41
CA HIS A 82 3.92 9.06 -5.03
C HIS A 82 3.67 8.80 -3.55
N PHE A 83 4.64 8.21 -2.84
CA PHE A 83 4.47 7.79 -1.45
C PHE A 83 5.39 8.53 -0.47
N GLY A 84 6.04 9.62 -0.91
CA GLY A 84 6.79 10.53 -0.06
C GLY A 84 5.92 11.12 1.05
N GLY A 85 6.07 10.60 2.27
CA GLY A 85 5.27 11.00 3.44
C GLY A 85 4.35 9.90 3.98
N CYS A 86 4.21 8.77 3.27
CA CYS A 86 3.63 7.56 3.84
C CYS A 86 4.61 6.93 4.84
N ARG A 87 4.06 6.32 5.89
CA ARG A 87 4.84 5.48 6.82
C ARG A 87 4.87 4.02 6.36
N ALA A 88 3.78 3.57 5.75
CA ALA A 88 3.67 2.26 5.15
C ALA A 88 2.94 2.34 3.81
N VAL A 89 3.21 1.36 2.95
CA VAL A 89 2.46 1.13 1.72
C VAL A 89 2.02 -0.33 1.74
N LEU A 90 0.71 -0.54 1.67
CA LEU A 90 0.12 -1.85 1.43
C LEU A 90 0.23 -2.14 -0.06
N VAL A 91 0.86 -3.26 -0.41
CA VAL A 91 1.16 -3.65 -1.78
C VAL A 91 0.38 -4.90 -2.12
N ARG A 92 -0.58 -4.76 -3.03
CA ARG A 92 -1.28 -5.89 -3.63
C ARG A 92 -0.52 -6.35 -4.86
N GLY A 93 -0.10 -7.61 -4.85
CA GLY A 93 0.73 -8.22 -5.90
C GLY A 93 2.02 -8.80 -5.35
N GLU A 94 2.79 -9.42 -6.24
CA GLU A 94 4.00 -10.17 -5.87
C GLU A 94 5.18 -9.23 -5.61
N ILE A 95 5.61 -9.15 -4.34
CA ILE A 95 6.87 -8.51 -3.92
C ILE A 95 7.54 -9.30 -2.80
N GLU A 96 8.85 -9.12 -2.67
CA GLU A 96 9.59 -9.55 -1.49
C GLU A 96 9.41 -8.52 -0.36
N ALA A 97 8.38 -8.72 0.46
CA ALA A 97 8.11 -7.92 1.66
C ALA A 97 7.35 -8.76 2.70
N PRO A 98 7.33 -8.32 3.97
CA PRO A 98 6.46 -8.91 4.99
C PRO A 98 5.01 -8.97 4.53
N ARG A 99 4.37 -10.12 4.72
CA ARG A 99 2.97 -10.36 4.34
C ARG A 99 2.06 -10.09 5.51
N VAL A 100 0.97 -9.38 5.29
CA VAL A 100 -0.12 -9.20 6.26
C VAL A 100 -1.32 -10.00 5.78
N ASP A 101 -1.70 -10.99 6.58
CA ASP A 101 -2.87 -11.82 6.34
C ASP A 101 -4.06 -11.33 7.18
N ALA A 102 -5.20 -11.19 6.50
CA ALA A 102 -6.48 -10.78 7.05
C ALA A 102 -7.42 -11.97 7.37
N SER A 103 -6.97 -13.21 7.15
CA SER A 103 -7.74 -14.44 7.39
C SER A 103 -8.12 -14.66 8.86
N GLN A 104 -7.59 -13.86 9.78
CA GLN A 104 -7.93 -13.88 11.20
C GLN A 104 -8.95 -12.78 11.58
N VAL A 105 -9.51 -12.06 10.61
CA VAL A 105 -10.51 -11.00 10.86
C VAL A 105 -11.92 -11.59 10.66
N GLU A 106 -12.41 -12.36 11.64
CA GLU A 106 -13.80 -12.83 11.75
C GLU A 106 -14.60 -11.99 12.77
N GLY A 107 -14.35 -10.68 12.86
CA GLY A 107 -15.16 -9.80 13.69
C GLY A 107 -14.57 -8.41 13.96
N PRO A 108 -15.36 -7.48 14.52
CA PRO A 108 -14.86 -6.16 14.89
C PRO A 108 -13.88 -6.26 16.07
N GLY A 109 -12.58 -6.21 15.78
CA GLY A 109 -11.49 -6.22 16.77
C GLY A 109 -10.49 -7.36 16.63
N GLU A 110 -10.61 -8.23 15.62
CA GLU A 110 -9.68 -9.35 15.45
C GLU A 110 -8.41 -9.00 14.65
N GLY A 111 -7.37 -9.79 14.93
CA GLY A 111 -5.99 -9.47 14.66
C GLY A 111 -5.51 -9.79 13.25
N TRP A 112 -4.27 -9.40 13.00
CA TRP A 112 -3.53 -9.55 11.76
C TRP A 112 -2.39 -10.51 12.00
N ARG A 113 -2.20 -11.45 11.08
CA ARG A 113 -0.96 -12.24 11.06
C ARG A 113 0.04 -11.57 10.14
N VAL A 114 1.20 -11.21 10.67
CA VAL A 114 2.31 -10.65 9.89
C VAL A 114 3.43 -11.67 9.80
N SER A 115 3.80 -12.06 8.59
CA SER A 115 4.93 -12.95 8.31
C SER A 115 6.08 -12.18 7.66
N ALA A 116 7.24 -12.16 8.31
CA ALA A 116 8.46 -11.48 7.86
C ALA A 116 9.66 -12.43 7.96
N GLY A 117 9.97 -13.13 6.86
CA GLY A 117 10.98 -14.20 6.88
C GLY A 117 10.55 -15.33 7.82
N ALA A 118 11.38 -15.64 8.83
CA ALA A 118 11.07 -16.66 9.84
C ALA A 118 10.17 -16.15 10.98
N VAL A 119 9.94 -14.83 11.07
CA VAL A 119 9.14 -14.22 12.13
C VAL A 119 7.67 -14.22 11.73
N THR A 120 6.80 -14.72 12.61
CA THR A 120 5.35 -14.60 12.47
C THR A 120 4.76 -13.99 13.74
N LEU A 121 3.90 -12.99 13.58
CA LEU A 121 3.31 -12.23 14.67
C LEU A 121 1.80 -12.14 14.47
N ASP A 122 1.05 -12.47 15.52
CA ASP A 122 -0.38 -12.20 15.58
C ASP A 122 -0.59 -10.91 16.39
N LEU A 123 -1.19 -9.90 15.77
CA LEU A 123 -1.26 -8.54 16.30
C LEU A 123 -2.69 -8.00 16.21
N SER A 124 -3.18 -7.30 17.23
CA SER A 124 -4.38 -6.48 17.05
C SER A 124 -4.16 -5.38 16.01
N THR A 125 -5.24 -4.76 15.55
CA THR A 125 -5.17 -3.62 14.62
C THR A 125 -4.32 -2.47 15.18
N GLU A 126 -4.51 -2.16 16.47
CA GLU A 126 -3.80 -1.11 17.18
C GLU A 126 -2.31 -1.47 17.35
N GLN A 127 -2.03 -2.74 17.67
CA GLN A 127 -0.65 -3.23 17.80
C GLN A 127 0.10 -3.16 16.47
N LEU A 128 -0.55 -3.57 15.36
CA LEU A 128 0.04 -3.48 14.04
C LEU A 128 0.28 -2.02 13.65
N ALA A 129 -0.71 -1.14 13.80
CA ALA A 129 -0.59 0.28 13.51
C ALA A 129 0.52 0.96 14.35
N ALA A 130 0.62 0.62 15.64
CA ALA A 130 1.67 1.12 16.53
C ALA A 130 3.06 0.65 16.09
N ARG A 131 3.21 -0.62 15.71
CA ARG A 131 4.48 -1.15 15.20
C ARG A 131 4.98 -0.39 13.98
N LEU A 132 4.10 0.10 13.10
CA LEU A 132 4.52 0.91 11.95
C LEU A 132 5.29 2.18 12.34
N ARG A 133 5.22 2.66 13.59
CA ARG A 133 6.05 3.78 14.07
C ARG A 133 7.51 3.38 14.29
N CYS A 134 7.78 2.11 14.56
CA CYS A 134 9.12 1.61 14.85
C CYS A 134 9.97 1.55 13.58
N PRO A 135 11.27 1.87 13.62
CA PRO A 135 12.16 1.72 12.46
C PRO A 135 12.30 0.27 11.99
N ARG A 136 12.21 -0.69 12.93
CA ARG A 136 12.29 -2.13 12.71
C ARG A 136 11.03 -2.82 13.27
N PRO A 137 9.88 -2.69 12.60
CA PRO A 137 8.59 -3.17 13.12
C PRO A 137 8.49 -4.69 13.29
N TRP A 138 9.37 -5.46 12.63
CA TRP A 138 9.30 -6.92 12.54
C TRP A 138 10.46 -7.65 13.23
N SER A 139 11.38 -6.89 13.85
CA SER A 139 12.40 -7.48 14.70
C SER A 139 11.79 -7.85 16.05
N ASP A 140 12.39 -8.82 16.74
CA ASP A 140 12.13 -9.00 18.16
C ASP A 140 12.40 -7.68 18.90
N PRO A 141 11.61 -7.34 19.93
CA PRO A 141 11.99 -6.26 20.81
C PRO A 141 13.39 -6.59 21.36
N GLU A 142 14.35 -5.68 21.19
CA GLU A 142 15.65 -5.83 21.86
C GLU A 142 15.38 -6.04 23.37
N PRO A 143 16.09 -6.98 24.02
CA PRO A 143 15.91 -7.28 25.44
C PRO A 143 16.20 -6.09 26.34
#